data_AF-A0A954TNQ0-F1
#
_entry.id   AF-A0A954TNQ0-F1
#
_cell.length_a   1.000
_cell.length_b   1.000
_cell.length_c   1.000
_cell.angle_alpha   90.00
_cell.angle_beta   90.00
_cell.angle_gamma   90.00
#
_symmetry.space_group_name_H-M   'P 1'
#
loop_
_entity.id
_entity.type
_entity.pdbx_description
1 polymer ?
#
loop_
_entity_poly.entity_id
_entity_poly.type
_entity_poly.pdbx_seq_one_letter_code
_entity_poly.pdbx_strand_id
1 'polypeptide(L)'
;MPNTRILLGSVPIILILMVANSLPAIAADGDPLAIRRFPDGSVVVENHWGLKLIVSPGDTESQSSDPVGAKRVTFGTAIDHVLSRQPNDAEATWRSAKGEDTVGNAIRVMSMFDRNGDETYGLFVQADGVRMVFPSKSWGNDLAPPGEEAGDLFDLVVMPDGAALPMKGSLVDWIRKLHPRYLILPAGVDEQVAGQFGEAISAAKGIRQIDHNTIAIAKASSRDRRTELLELSTKPFELSEELESLFSKMENSCRASQDVFADLSVKQMNFRPANGTHTPRWNAEHMMGRQLLFFSQIYHEVDPTIPVMDLNPKQMPPDYVAAHPEWDGKEEARQMNRVSEFTRRFAYLVRDVDLDRQAPGSRWTLRGLLRQMERHYDDHTANTKMKFQLADWPSQ
;
A
#
# COMPACT_ATOMS: atom_id res chain seq x y z
N MET A 1 -49.52 36.14 -50.80
CA MET A 1 -49.13 35.92 -49.39
C MET A 1 -48.64 34.48 -49.27
N PRO A 2 -47.35 34.22 -48.98
CA PRO A 2 -46.88 32.86 -48.76
C PRO A 2 -47.03 32.48 -47.28
N ASN A 3 -47.74 31.39 -47.02
CA ASN A 3 -47.88 30.76 -45.70
C ASN A 3 -46.70 29.82 -45.46
N THR A 4 -45.84 30.18 -44.50
CA THR A 4 -44.73 29.35 -44.03
C THR A 4 -45.27 28.30 -43.06
N ARG A 5 -45.24 27.02 -43.45
CA ARG A 5 -45.50 25.88 -42.56
C ARG A 5 -44.20 25.47 -41.88
N ILE A 6 -44.16 25.55 -40.55
CA ILE A 6 -43.08 25.00 -39.71
C ILE A 6 -43.51 23.60 -39.27
N LEU A 7 -42.83 22.57 -39.75
CA LEU A 7 -42.96 21.19 -39.28
C LEU A 7 -41.97 20.99 -38.12
N LEU A 8 -42.50 20.87 -36.90
CA LEU A 8 -41.76 20.42 -35.73
C LEU A 8 -41.47 18.92 -35.86
N GLY A 9 -40.19 18.57 -36.00
CA GLY A 9 -39.72 17.20 -35.87
C GLY A 9 -39.54 16.83 -34.40
N SER A 10 -40.24 15.79 -33.95
CA SER A 10 -40.06 15.13 -32.66
C SER A 10 -38.84 14.20 -32.73
N VAL A 11 -37.79 14.51 -31.96
CA VAL A 11 -36.65 13.63 -31.74
C VAL A 11 -36.90 12.83 -30.46
N PRO A 12 -36.80 11.49 -30.46
CA PRO A 12 -36.91 10.71 -29.23
C PRO A 12 -35.63 10.87 -28.40
N ILE A 13 -35.77 11.35 -27.17
CA ILE A 13 -34.71 11.32 -26.16
C ILE A 13 -34.56 9.87 -25.70
N ILE A 14 -33.55 9.18 -26.23
CA ILE A 14 -33.10 7.90 -25.69
C ILE A 14 -32.32 8.23 -24.41
N LEU A 15 -32.96 8.02 -23.27
CA LEU A 15 -32.34 8.11 -21.95
C LEU A 15 -31.46 6.87 -21.77
N ILE A 16 -30.18 6.95 -22.15
CA ILE A 16 -29.18 5.95 -21.78
C ILE A 16 -28.88 6.17 -20.29
N LEU A 17 -29.51 5.38 -19.44
CA LEU A 17 -29.07 5.17 -18.06
C LEU A 17 -27.68 4.52 -18.14
N MET A 18 -26.64 5.35 -18.14
CA MET A 18 -25.32 4.90 -17.74
C MET A 18 -25.40 4.56 -16.26
N VAL A 19 -25.64 3.28 -15.97
CA VAL A 19 -25.26 2.71 -14.67
C VAL A 19 -23.75 2.79 -14.64
N ALA A 20 -23.23 3.93 -14.17
CA ALA A 20 -21.87 4.01 -13.72
C ALA A 20 -21.78 3.05 -12.53
N ASN A 21 -21.36 1.82 -12.79
CA ASN A 21 -20.78 1.01 -11.74
C ASN A 21 -19.58 1.82 -11.25
N SER A 22 -19.74 2.52 -10.13
CA SER A 22 -18.65 3.02 -9.34
C SER A 22 -17.81 1.79 -9.00
N LEU A 23 -16.79 1.53 -9.81
CA LEU A 23 -15.78 0.57 -9.42
C LEU A 23 -15.25 1.09 -8.09
N PRO A 24 -15.20 0.25 -7.03
CA PRO A 24 -14.57 0.67 -5.78
C PRO A 24 -13.18 1.23 -6.12
N ALA A 25 -12.68 2.21 -5.38
CA ALA A 25 -11.27 2.55 -5.41
C ALA A 25 -10.49 1.32 -4.91
N ILE A 26 -10.30 0.37 -5.82
CA ILE A 26 -9.41 -0.76 -5.73
C ILE A 26 -8.02 -0.13 -5.68
N ALA A 27 -7.17 -0.56 -4.74
CA ALA A 27 -5.74 -0.25 -4.81
C ALA A 27 -5.31 -0.53 -6.25
N ALA A 28 -4.90 0.49 -6.99
CA ALA A 28 -4.58 0.28 -8.39
C ALA A 28 -3.43 -0.73 -8.44
N ASP A 29 -3.41 -1.60 -9.44
CA ASP A 29 -2.22 -2.39 -9.75
C ASP A 29 -1.01 -1.44 -9.73
N GLY A 30 -0.10 -1.63 -8.76
CA GLY A 30 1.08 -0.77 -8.59
C GLY A 30 1.08 0.18 -7.39
N ASP A 31 0.09 0.17 -6.49
CA ASP A 31 0.24 0.83 -5.19
C ASP A 31 1.45 0.27 -4.42
N PRO A 32 2.22 1.11 -3.70
CA PRO A 32 3.49 0.68 -3.13
C PRO A 32 3.25 -0.15 -1.86
N LEU A 33 3.77 -1.37 -1.87
CA LEU A 33 3.94 -2.18 -0.67
C LEU A 33 5.15 -1.69 0.12
N ALA A 34 5.09 -1.80 1.45
CA ALA A 34 6.27 -1.71 2.28
C ALA A 34 6.75 -3.09 2.69
N ILE A 35 8.06 -3.29 2.57
CA ILE A 35 8.74 -4.49 3.00
C ILE A 35 9.65 -4.11 4.16
N ARG A 36 9.45 -4.73 5.32
CA ARG A 36 10.20 -4.44 6.53
C ARG A 36 10.89 -5.66 7.09
N ARG A 37 12.21 -5.62 7.29
CA ARG A 37 12.97 -6.70 7.94
C ARG A 37 13.14 -6.43 9.43
N PHE A 38 13.11 -7.47 10.26
CA PHE A 38 13.32 -7.36 11.71
C PHE A 38 14.54 -8.16 12.18
N PRO A 39 15.06 -7.89 13.39
CA PRO A 39 16.24 -8.58 13.93
C PRO A 39 16.10 -10.09 14.09
N ASP A 40 14.88 -10.60 14.22
CA ASP A 40 14.57 -12.04 14.29
C ASP A 40 14.53 -12.71 12.90
N GLY A 41 14.82 -11.96 11.84
CA GLY A 41 14.75 -12.40 10.45
C GLY A 41 13.34 -12.48 9.89
N SER A 42 12.32 -12.05 10.66
CA SER A 42 10.97 -11.91 10.12
C SER A 42 10.88 -10.73 9.16
N VAL A 43 9.98 -10.86 8.19
CA VAL A 43 9.72 -9.83 7.17
C VAL A 43 8.25 -9.50 7.17
N VAL A 44 7.93 -8.21 7.33
CA VAL A 44 6.56 -7.70 7.25
C VAL A 44 6.33 -7.15 5.85
N VAL A 45 5.28 -7.66 5.21
CA VAL A 45 4.69 -7.12 3.99
C VAL A 45 3.46 -6.34 4.40
N GLU A 46 3.43 -5.06 4.04
CA GLU A 46 2.30 -4.18 4.33
C GLU A 46 1.80 -3.48 3.07
N ASN A 47 0.50 -3.58 2.82
CA ASN A 47 -0.14 -3.02 1.64
C ASN A 47 -0.82 -1.66 1.93
N HIS A 48 -1.32 -0.95 0.90
CA HIS A 48 -1.91 0.38 1.11
C HIS A 48 -3.17 0.33 1.99
N TRP A 49 -3.85 -0.82 2.03
CA TRP A 49 -5.03 -1.05 2.88
C TRP A 49 -4.71 -1.24 4.38
N GLY A 50 -3.43 -1.30 4.73
CA GLY A 50 -2.95 -1.52 6.08
C GLY A 50 -2.98 -2.99 6.51
N LEU A 51 -3.17 -3.92 5.57
CA LEU A 51 -3.03 -5.35 5.84
C LEU A 51 -1.55 -5.67 6.03
N LYS A 52 -1.24 -6.43 7.09
CA LYS A 52 0.14 -6.77 7.48
C LYS A 52 0.29 -8.30 7.49
N LEU A 53 1.19 -8.80 6.66
CA LEU A 53 1.62 -10.20 6.66
C LEU A 53 3.04 -10.28 7.23
N ILE A 54 3.26 -11.13 8.22
CA ILE A 54 4.58 -11.41 8.81
C ILE A 54 5.04 -12.78 8.32
N VAL A 55 6.08 -12.81 7.50
CA VAL A 55 6.75 -14.04 7.06
C VAL A 55 7.90 -14.33 8.01
N SER A 56 7.87 -15.49 8.66
CA SER A 56 8.82 -15.85 9.73
C SER A 56 9.65 -17.07 9.36
N PRO A 57 10.97 -17.07 9.62
CA PRO A 57 11.88 -18.16 9.24
C PRO A 57 11.75 -19.45 10.07
N GLY A 58 10.91 -19.50 11.11
CA GLY A 58 10.67 -20.71 11.92
C GLY A 58 9.49 -20.59 12.87
N ASP A 59 9.25 -21.64 13.66
CA ASP A 59 8.21 -21.74 14.70
C ASP A 59 8.56 -20.94 15.96
N THR A 60 9.04 -19.71 15.80
CA THR A 60 9.11 -18.80 16.94
C THR A 60 7.68 -18.61 17.44
N GLU A 61 7.42 -19.04 18.68
CA GLU A 61 6.14 -18.81 19.36
C GLU A 61 5.71 -17.37 19.12
N SER A 62 4.43 -17.19 18.78
CA SER A 62 3.78 -15.89 18.59
C SER A 62 4.27 -14.93 19.67
N GLN A 63 5.18 -14.02 19.33
CA GLN A 63 5.58 -13.01 20.29
C GLN A 63 4.35 -12.14 20.55
N SER A 64 4.08 -11.80 21.80
CA SER A 64 2.96 -10.92 22.17
C SER A 64 3.10 -9.47 21.63
N SER A 65 4.08 -9.24 20.75
CA SER A 65 4.46 -7.98 20.12
C SER A 65 4.01 -7.86 18.66
N ASP A 66 3.33 -8.86 18.07
CA ASP A 66 2.82 -8.73 16.71
C ASP A 66 1.90 -7.51 16.58
N PRO A 67 2.05 -6.69 15.53
CA PRO A 67 1.15 -5.56 15.31
C PRO A 67 -0.30 -6.02 15.28
N VAL A 68 -1.19 -5.24 15.88
CA VAL A 68 -2.63 -5.51 15.88
C VAL A 68 -3.12 -5.75 14.45
N GLY A 69 -3.83 -6.87 14.25
CA GLY A 69 -4.39 -7.26 12.95
C GLY A 69 -3.39 -7.87 11.96
N ALA A 70 -2.12 -8.04 12.34
CA ALA A 70 -1.14 -8.72 11.48
C ALA A 70 -1.36 -10.23 11.45
N LYS A 71 -1.09 -10.84 10.29
CA LYS A 71 -1.12 -12.29 10.12
C LYS A 71 0.31 -12.83 10.02
N ARG A 72 0.70 -13.68 10.96
CA ARG A 72 1.97 -14.43 10.89
C ARG A 72 1.82 -15.75 10.13
N VAL A 73 2.82 -16.05 9.29
CA VAL A 73 2.97 -17.31 8.55
C VAL A 73 4.40 -17.84 8.70
N THR A 74 4.53 -19.16 8.78
CA THR A 74 5.81 -19.89 8.90
C THR A 74 5.96 -20.89 7.76
N PHE A 75 7.20 -21.30 7.49
CA PHE A 75 7.50 -22.38 6.56
C PHE A 75 7.16 -23.73 7.22
N GLY A 76 6.29 -24.55 6.62
CA GLY A 76 5.97 -25.89 7.12
C GLY A 76 4.49 -26.26 7.14
N THR A 77 3.59 -25.30 6.93
CA THR A 77 2.17 -25.59 6.72
C THR A 77 1.79 -25.39 5.26
N ALA A 78 0.90 -26.25 4.75
CA ALA A 78 0.30 -26.05 3.45
C ALA A 78 -0.67 -24.87 3.51
N ILE A 79 -0.30 -23.76 2.85
CA ILE A 79 -1.08 -22.53 2.83
C ILE A 79 -1.47 -22.25 1.39
N ASP A 80 -2.77 -22.07 1.13
CA ASP A 80 -3.25 -21.24 0.03
C ASP A 80 -4.39 -20.40 0.58
N HIS A 81 -4.05 -19.18 1.02
CA HIS A 81 -4.93 -18.33 1.79
C HIS A 81 -4.84 -16.87 1.36
N VAL A 82 -5.91 -16.14 1.66
CA VAL A 82 -6.02 -14.71 1.42
C VAL A 82 -6.30 -14.01 2.74
N LEU A 83 -5.46 -13.02 3.06
CA LEU A 83 -5.73 -12.00 4.07
C LEU A 83 -6.47 -10.85 3.38
N SER A 84 -7.69 -10.54 3.81
CA SER A 84 -8.50 -9.48 3.19
C SER A 84 -9.43 -8.83 4.20
N ARG A 85 -9.90 -7.61 3.92
CA ARG A 85 -10.95 -6.93 4.70
C ARG A 85 -11.93 -6.27 3.75
N GLN A 86 -13.22 -6.53 3.88
CA GLN A 86 -14.21 -5.79 3.10
C GLN A 86 -14.40 -4.39 3.72
N PRO A 87 -14.83 -3.39 2.93
CA PRO A 87 -15.19 -2.10 3.50
C PRO A 87 -16.25 -2.24 4.61
N ASN A 88 -16.14 -1.41 5.65
CA ASN A 88 -16.96 -1.43 6.87
C ASN A 88 -16.76 -2.65 7.79
N ASP A 89 -16.07 -3.72 7.37
CA ASP A 89 -15.71 -4.82 8.29
C ASP A 89 -14.79 -4.30 9.40
N ALA A 90 -14.99 -4.83 10.62
CA ALA A 90 -14.20 -4.45 11.78
C ALA A 90 -12.75 -4.92 11.69
N GLU A 91 -12.54 -6.15 11.19
CA GLU A 91 -11.24 -6.84 11.21
C GLU A 91 -10.95 -7.52 9.87
N ALA A 92 -9.66 -7.70 9.58
CA ALA A 92 -9.23 -8.51 8.45
C ALA A 92 -9.49 -10.00 8.72
N THR A 93 -9.78 -10.74 7.66
CA THR A 93 -10.04 -12.18 7.73
C THR A 93 -8.95 -12.95 6.99
N TRP A 94 -8.59 -14.10 7.56
CA TRP A 94 -7.69 -15.08 6.96
C TRP A 94 -8.49 -16.29 6.51
N ARG A 95 -8.65 -16.46 5.20
CA ARG A 95 -9.48 -17.52 4.62
C ARG A 95 -8.71 -18.30 3.57
N SER A 96 -9.05 -19.57 3.39
CA SER A 96 -8.51 -20.35 2.28
C SER A 96 -8.91 -19.72 0.94
N ALA A 97 -7.98 -19.69 0.00
CA ALA A 97 -8.23 -19.14 -1.33
C ALA A 97 -9.22 -20.03 -2.10
N LYS A 98 -10.08 -19.43 -2.92
CA LYS A 98 -11.02 -20.12 -3.81
C LYS A 98 -10.78 -19.67 -5.25
N GLY A 99 -10.18 -20.54 -6.07
CA GLY A 99 -9.97 -20.29 -7.50
C GLY A 99 -9.18 -18.99 -7.77
N GLU A 100 -9.65 -18.20 -8.73
CA GLU A 100 -9.12 -16.87 -9.07
C GLU A 100 -9.62 -15.80 -8.08
N ASP A 101 -9.34 -15.96 -6.79
CA ASP A 101 -9.48 -14.85 -5.84
C ASP A 101 -8.57 -13.71 -6.33
N THR A 102 -9.14 -12.75 -7.07
CA THR A 102 -8.42 -11.57 -7.57
C THR A 102 -8.06 -10.69 -6.39
N VAL A 103 -6.76 -10.41 -6.22
CA VAL A 103 -6.21 -9.81 -5.00
C VAL A 103 -6.26 -8.28 -5.05
N GLY A 104 -7.46 -7.72 -5.26
CA GLY A 104 -7.69 -6.30 -4.96
C GLY A 104 -7.81 -6.13 -3.45
N ASN A 105 -7.00 -5.25 -2.84
CA ASN A 105 -7.09 -4.89 -1.42
C ASN A 105 -6.83 -6.07 -0.46
N ALA A 106 -6.02 -7.03 -0.88
CA ALA A 106 -5.77 -8.27 -0.15
C ALA A 106 -4.30 -8.71 -0.24
N ILE A 107 -3.92 -9.71 0.55
CA ILE A 107 -2.61 -10.37 0.47
C ILE A 107 -2.85 -11.86 0.33
N ARG A 108 -2.51 -12.45 -0.82
CA ARG A 108 -2.53 -13.90 -1.02
C ARG A 108 -1.18 -14.50 -0.65
N VAL A 109 -1.22 -15.64 0.02
CA VAL A 109 -0.03 -16.42 0.40
C VAL A 109 -0.24 -17.86 -0.04
N MET A 110 0.75 -18.41 -0.71
CA MET A 110 0.76 -19.78 -1.18
C MET A 110 2.08 -20.46 -0.82
N SER A 111 2.01 -21.63 -0.19
CA SER A 111 3.17 -22.48 0.05
C SER A 111 3.65 -23.05 -1.27
N MET A 112 4.96 -23.02 -1.48
CA MET A 112 5.60 -23.63 -2.63
C MET A 112 6.22 -24.96 -2.21
N PHE A 113 5.84 -26.02 -2.90
CA PHE A 113 6.28 -27.38 -2.61
C PHE A 113 7.25 -27.86 -3.67
N ASP A 114 8.21 -28.67 -3.26
CA ASP A 114 9.10 -29.37 -4.18
C ASP A 114 8.32 -30.20 -5.22
N ARG A 115 9.01 -30.73 -6.24
CA ARG A 115 8.33 -31.50 -7.29
C ARG A 115 7.56 -32.72 -6.80
N ASN A 116 7.92 -33.26 -5.63
CA ASN A 116 7.23 -34.40 -5.04
C ASN A 116 5.99 -33.98 -4.24
N GLY A 117 5.89 -32.71 -3.85
CA GLY A 117 4.80 -32.17 -3.04
C GLY A 117 5.00 -32.39 -1.54
N ASP A 118 6.16 -32.89 -1.12
CA ASP A 118 6.38 -33.39 0.24
C ASP A 118 6.91 -32.31 1.18
N GLU A 119 7.74 -31.39 0.67
CA GLU A 119 8.39 -30.35 1.48
C GLU A 119 8.14 -28.94 0.93
N THR A 120 7.80 -28.02 1.83
CA THR A 120 7.68 -26.58 1.50
C THR A 120 9.08 -25.96 1.41
N TYR A 121 9.48 -25.52 0.21
CA TYR A 121 10.76 -24.81 0.01
C TYR A 121 10.62 -23.28 0.08
N GLY A 122 9.41 -22.74 0.24
CA GLY A 122 9.20 -21.32 0.41
C GLY A 122 7.74 -20.90 0.35
N LEU A 123 7.51 -19.59 0.38
CA LEU A 123 6.20 -18.96 0.23
C LEU A 123 6.20 -18.02 -0.97
N PHE A 124 5.14 -18.10 -1.77
CA PHE A 124 4.78 -17.09 -2.75
C PHE A 124 3.76 -16.13 -2.12
N VAL A 125 4.00 -14.83 -2.23
CA VAL A 125 3.11 -13.80 -1.71
C VAL A 125 2.74 -12.83 -2.84
N GLN A 126 1.46 -12.53 -2.96
CA GLN A 126 0.95 -11.56 -3.94
C GLN A 126 0.07 -10.52 -3.24
N ALA A 127 0.33 -9.24 -3.51
CA ALA A 127 -0.47 -8.12 -3.01
C ALA A 127 -0.34 -6.91 -3.94
N ASP A 128 -1.44 -6.21 -4.22
CA ASP A 128 -1.50 -4.99 -5.06
C ASP A 128 -0.74 -5.13 -6.40
N GLY A 129 -0.82 -6.33 -7.00
CA GLY A 129 -0.13 -6.68 -8.25
C GLY A 129 1.35 -7.03 -8.11
N VAL A 130 1.96 -6.86 -6.93
CA VAL A 130 3.35 -7.24 -6.62
C VAL A 130 3.44 -8.73 -6.34
N ARG A 131 4.41 -9.40 -6.97
CA ARG A 131 4.72 -10.83 -6.83
C ARG A 131 6.05 -11.02 -6.09
N MET A 132 5.99 -11.64 -4.93
CA MET A 132 7.13 -11.80 -4.03
C MET A 132 7.37 -13.27 -3.70
N VAL A 133 8.63 -13.63 -3.48
CA VAL A 133 9.00 -14.96 -3.03
C VAL A 133 9.91 -14.93 -1.81
N PHE A 134 9.61 -15.81 -0.86
CA PHE A 134 10.35 -16.02 0.37
C PHE A 134 10.82 -17.47 0.40
N PRO A 135 12.07 -17.78 -0.03
CA PRO A 135 12.61 -19.11 0.09
C PRO A 135 12.80 -19.51 1.56
N SER A 136 12.59 -20.79 1.89
CA SER A 136 12.98 -21.35 3.18
C SER A 136 14.50 -21.59 3.22
N LYS A 137 15.06 -21.92 4.39
CA LYS A 137 16.48 -22.26 4.52
C LYS A 137 16.85 -23.60 3.86
N SER A 138 15.85 -24.46 3.67
CA SER A 138 15.98 -25.81 3.12
C SER A 138 15.44 -25.83 1.69
N TRP A 139 16.11 -25.10 0.79
CA TRP A 139 15.80 -25.19 -0.63
C TRP A 139 16.27 -26.55 -1.18
N GLY A 140 15.33 -27.33 -1.71
CA GLY A 140 15.62 -28.61 -2.35
C GLY A 140 16.42 -28.46 -3.66
N ASN A 141 16.96 -29.59 -4.13
CA ASN A 141 17.65 -29.64 -5.43
C ASN A 141 16.70 -29.49 -6.63
N ASP A 142 15.38 -29.53 -6.40
CA ASP A 142 14.36 -29.53 -7.46
C ASP A 142 13.25 -28.51 -7.19
N LEU A 143 13.55 -27.24 -7.45
CA LEU A 143 12.62 -26.12 -7.27
C LEU A 143 11.78 -25.90 -8.52
N ALA A 144 10.45 -25.88 -8.37
CA ALA A 144 9.55 -25.42 -9.41
C ALA A 144 9.37 -23.88 -9.33
N PRO A 145 9.21 -23.14 -10.44
CA PRO A 145 8.71 -21.78 -10.37
C PRO A 145 7.23 -21.78 -9.94
N PRO A 146 6.80 -20.91 -9.01
CA PRO A 146 5.38 -20.81 -8.65
C PRO A 146 4.58 -20.25 -9.83
N GLY A 147 3.62 -21.04 -10.33
CA GLY A 147 2.76 -20.69 -11.46
C GLY A 147 3.54 -20.59 -12.77
N GLU A 148 3.53 -21.65 -13.58
CA GLU A 148 4.12 -21.68 -14.93
C GLU A 148 3.34 -20.86 -15.97
N GLU A 149 2.54 -19.87 -15.56
CA GLU A 149 1.96 -18.92 -16.50
C GLU A 149 3.09 -18.05 -17.06
N ALA A 150 3.56 -18.47 -18.23
CA ALA A 150 4.68 -17.91 -18.94
C ALA A 150 4.40 -16.44 -19.31
N GLY A 151 4.85 -15.51 -18.47
CA GLY A 151 4.74 -14.07 -18.79
C GLY A 151 4.92 -13.14 -17.60
N ASP A 152 4.59 -13.58 -16.40
CA ASP A 152 4.53 -12.67 -15.26
C ASP A 152 5.90 -12.39 -14.63
N LEU A 153 6.05 -11.14 -14.19
CA LEU A 153 7.25 -10.61 -13.57
C LEU A 153 7.22 -10.84 -12.06
N PHE A 154 8.35 -11.22 -11.49
CA PHE A 154 8.55 -11.20 -10.05
C PHE A 154 9.21 -9.89 -9.65
N ASP A 155 8.71 -9.29 -8.58
CA ASP A 155 9.20 -7.99 -8.12
C ASP A 155 10.30 -8.15 -7.08
N LEU A 156 10.18 -9.19 -6.23
CA LEU A 156 11.04 -9.35 -5.07
C LEU A 156 11.30 -10.81 -4.72
N VAL A 157 12.55 -11.11 -4.40
CA VAL A 157 12.94 -12.30 -3.65
C VAL A 157 13.58 -11.87 -2.33
N VAL A 158 13.16 -12.45 -1.20
CA VAL A 158 13.72 -12.16 0.12
C VAL A 158 14.42 -13.38 0.68
N MET A 159 15.76 -13.32 0.74
CA MET A 159 16.56 -14.43 1.24
C MET A 159 16.46 -14.55 2.78
N PRO A 160 16.34 -15.78 3.31
CA PRO A 160 16.26 -16.00 4.75
C PRO A 160 17.58 -15.69 5.46
N ASP A 161 17.49 -15.10 6.65
CA ASP A 161 18.68 -14.76 7.44
C ASP A 161 19.43 -16.00 7.93
N GLY A 162 20.77 -15.90 7.96
CA GLY A 162 21.67 -16.98 8.33
C GLY A 162 21.78 -18.11 7.30
N ALA A 163 21.16 -17.98 6.12
CA ALA A 163 21.36 -18.92 5.03
C ALA A 163 22.63 -18.57 4.24
N ALA A 164 23.44 -19.58 3.92
CA ALA A 164 24.59 -19.42 3.04
C ALA A 164 24.10 -19.15 1.61
N LEU A 165 24.67 -18.15 0.93
CA LEU A 165 24.34 -17.88 -0.47
C LEU A 165 24.96 -18.96 -1.38
N PRO A 166 24.15 -19.74 -2.12
CA PRO A 166 24.69 -20.75 -3.01
C PRO A 166 25.28 -20.09 -4.26
N MET A 167 26.48 -20.52 -4.67
CA MET A 167 27.12 -20.00 -5.89
C MET A 167 26.70 -20.76 -7.16
N LYS A 168 26.06 -21.93 -7.00
CA LYS A 168 25.65 -22.84 -8.07
C LYS A 168 24.42 -23.63 -7.63
N GLY A 169 23.73 -24.25 -8.57
CA GLY A 169 22.64 -25.19 -8.31
C GLY A 169 21.25 -24.61 -8.55
N SER A 170 20.24 -25.39 -8.15
CA SER A 170 18.83 -25.15 -8.45
C SER A 170 18.35 -23.76 -8.06
N LEU A 171 18.73 -23.25 -6.89
CA LEU A 171 18.31 -21.93 -6.42
C LEU A 171 18.84 -20.80 -7.31
N VAL A 172 20.11 -20.86 -7.71
CA VAL A 172 20.72 -19.84 -8.56
C VAL A 172 20.05 -19.83 -9.94
N ASP A 173 19.85 -21.01 -10.53
CA ASP A 173 19.16 -21.14 -11.82
C ASP A 173 17.70 -20.68 -11.74
N TRP A 174 17.05 -20.98 -10.62
CA TRP A 174 15.67 -20.57 -10.35
C TRP A 174 15.56 -19.05 -10.20
N ILE A 175 16.42 -18.39 -9.41
CA ILE A 175 16.44 -16.92 -9.28
C ILE A 175 16.72 -16.26 -10.64
N ARG A 176 17.66 -16.80 -11.44
CA ARG A 176 17.90 -16.32 -12.81
C ARG A 176 16.64 -16.40 -13.68
N LYS A 177 15.90 -17.51 -13.60
CA LYS A 177 14.67 -17.72 -14.37
C LYS A 177 13.55 -16.79 -13.92
N LEU A 178 13.43 -16.53 -12.61
CA LEU A 178 12.46 -15.58 -12.07
C LEU A 178 12.78 -14.14 -12.50
N HIS A 179 14.07 -13.81 -12.56
CA HIS A 179 14.59 -12.48 -12.88
C HIS A 179 13.91 -11.37 -12.06
N PRO A 180 13.93 -11.44 -10.72
CA PRO A 180 13.21 -10.50 -9.89
C PRO A 180 13.82 -9.10 -10.03
N ARG A 181 12.99 -8.04 -9.87
CA ARG A 181 13.51 -6.66 -9.86
C ARG A 181 14.47 -6.44 -8.68
N TYR A 182 14.11 -6.94 -7.51
CA TYR A 182 14.88 -6.83 -6.29
C TYR A 182 15.19 -8.18 -5.66
N LEU A 183 16.36 -8.32 -5.08
CA LEU A 183 16.72 -9.43 -4.22
C LEU A 183 17.27 -8.89 -2.90
N ILE A 184 16.54 -9.10 -1.81
CA ILE A 184 17.02 -8.78 -0.46
C ILE A 184 17.89 -9.94 0.03
N LEU A 185 19.18 -9.65 0.27
CA LEU A 185 20.18 -10.59 0.76
C LEU A 185 20.03 -10.83 2.27
N PRO A 186 20.57 -11.93 2.85
CA PRO A 186 20.66 -12.10 4.30
C PRO A 186 21.41 -10.94 4.95
N ALA A 187 21.01 -10.53 6.15
CA ALA A 187 21.70 -9.46 6.88
C ALA A 187 23.14 -9.85 7.25
N GLY A 188 24.08 -8.92 7.09
CA GLY A 188 25.49 -9.11 7.44
C GLY A 188 26.26 -9.96 6.43
N VAL A 189 25.79 -10.06 5.19
CA VAL A 189 26.50 -10.78 4.14
C VAL A 189 27.76 -10.02 3.74
N ASP A 190 28.87 -10.73 3.57
CA ASP A 190 30.11 -10.14 3.09
C ASP A 190 29.95 -9.62 1.64
N GLU A 191 30.49 -8.42 1.36
CA GLU A 191 30.35 -7.76 0.06
C GLU A 191 30.94 -8.59 -1.10
N GLN A 192 32.06 -9.29 -0.86
CA GLN A 192 32.67 -10.15 -1.86
C GLN A 192 31.78 -11.38 -2.13
N VAL A 193 31.23 -12.00 -1.09
CA VAL A 193 30.30 -13.14 -1.22
C VAL A 193 29.04 -12.74 -1.97
N ALA A 194 28.44 -11.60 -1.61
CA ALA A 194 27.25 -11.11 -2.29
C ALA A 194 27.54 -10.65 -3.73
N GLY A 195 28.73 -10.12 -4.02
CA GLY A 195 29.20 -9.83 -5.37
C GLY A 195 29.30 -11.10 -6.23
N GLN A 196 29.91 -12.17 -5.71
CA GLN A 196 29.99 -13.48 -6.38
C GLN A 196 28.61 -14.08 -6.63
N PHE A 197 27.71 -13.96 -5.65
CA PHE A 197 26.33 -14.40 -5.80
C PHE A 197 25.59 -13.59 -6.88
N GLY A 198 25.78 -12.28 -6.91
CA GLY A 198 25.24 -11.38 -7.93
C GLY A 198 25.70 -11.74 -9.34
N GLU A 199 26.98 -12.02 -9.52
CA GLU A 199 27.51 -12.54 -10.79
C GLU A 199 26.87 -13.88 -11.15
N ALA A 200 26.73 -14.78 -10.17
CA ALA A 200 26.12 -16.09 -10.37
C ALA A 200 24.66 -15.99 -10.83
N ILE A 201 23.90 -14.95 -10.46
CA ILE A 201 22.52 -14.74 -10.92
C ILE A 201 22.37 -13.67 -12.03
N SER A 202 23.48 -13.13 -12.56
CA SER A 202 23.46 -12.04 -13.55
C SER A 202 22.76 -10.75 -13.07
N ALA A 203 22.90 -10.42 -11.78
CA ALA A 203 22.38 -9.20 -11.18
C ALA A 203 23.09 -7.93 -11.71
N ALA A 204 22.54 -6.77 -11.33
CA ALA A 204 23.25 -5.50 -11.40
C ALA A 204 24.53 -5.56 -10.55
N LYS A 205 25.54 -4.77 -10.93
CA LYS A 205 26.81 -4.75 -10.20
C LYS A 205 26.67 -3.98 -8.89
N GLY A 206 27.15 -4.57 -7.80
CA GLY A 206 27.17 -3.97 -6.48
C GLY A 206 25.94 -4.29 -5.64
N ILE A 207 26.03 -3.95 -4.36
CA ILE A 207 24.96 -4.12 -3.38
C ILE A 207 24.54 -2.74 -2.93
N ARG A 208 23.23 -2.48 -2.95
CA ARG A 208 22.69 -1.26 -2.35
C ARG A 208 22.42 -1.51 -0.88
N GLN A 209 23.22 -0.88 -0.04
CA GLN A 209 23.06 -0.88 1.41
C GLN A 209 21.98 0.11 1.82
N ILE A 210 20.98 -0.36 2.56
CA ILE A 210 19.93 0.45 3.17
C ILE A 210 20.14 0.41 4.68
N ASP A 211 20.43 1.58 5.26
CA ASP A 211 20.79 1.75 6.68
C ASP A 211 19.60 1.61 7.65
N HIS A 212 18.38 1.47 7.12
CA HIS A 212 17.16 1.14 7.84
C HIS A 212 16.48 -0.11 7.28
N ASN A 213 15.41 -0.52 7.94
CA ASN A 213 14.79 -1.82 7.70
C ASN A 213 13.61 -1.84 6.73
N THR A 214 13.35 -0.77 6.00
CA THR A 214 12.11 -0.59 5.23
C THR A 214 12.43 -0.20 3.79
N ILE A 215 11.73 -0.79 2.82
CA ILE A 215 11.76 -0.33 1.42
C ILE A 215 10.35 -0.30 0.82
N ALA A 216 10.14 0.53 -0.19
CA ALA A 216 8.96 0.50 -1.04
C ALA A 216 9.15 -0.48 -2.21
N ILE A 217 8.11 -1.25 -2.54
CA ILE A 217 8.06 -2.10 -3.73
C ILE A 217 6.72 -1.90 -4.43
N ALA A 218 6.76 -1.75 -5.75
CA ALA A 218 5.58 -1.67 -6.60
C ALA A 218 5.75 -2.59 -7.80
N LYS A 219 4.62 -2.95 -8.42
CA LYS A 219 4.56 -3.86 -9.57
C LYS A 219 5.50 -3.39 -10.69
N ALA A 220 6.31 -4.29 -11.20
CA ALA A 220 7.21 -4.04 -12.30
C ALA A 220 6.42 -3.85 -13.61
N SER A 221 6.74 -2.77 -14.33
CA SER A 221 6.17 -2.48 -15.65
C SER A 221 7.02 -3.02 -16.80
N SER A 222 8.26 -3.46 -16.56
CA SER A 222 9.17 -3.96 -17.60
C SER A 222 10.22 -4.94 -17.07
N ARG A 223 10.75 -5.79 -17.96
CA ARG A 223 11.84 -6.75 -17.68
C ARG A 223 13.24 -6.19 -17.95
N ASP A 224 13.36 -4.95 -18.41
CA ASP A 224 14.59 -4.45 -19.02
C ASP A 224 15.70 -4.10 -18.00
N ARG A 225 15.43 -4.31 -16.71
CA ARG A 225 16.37 -4.04 -15.62
C ARG A 225 16.89 -5.33 -15.03
N ARG A 226 18.20 -5.39 -14.83
CA ARG A 226 18.83 -6.48 -14.06
C ARG A 226 18.37 -6.42 -12.61
N THR A 227 18.30 -7.57 -11.96
CA THR A 227 18.04 -7.70 -10.51
C THR A 227 18.98 -6.83 -9.69
N GLU A 228 18.43 -5.96 -8.85
CA GLU A 228 19.21 -5.17 -7.90
C GLU A 228 19.35 -5.93 -6.57
N LEU A 229 20.58 -6.02 -6.07
CA LEU A 229 20.88 -6.64 -4.78
C LEU A 229 20.74 -5.60 -3.68
N LEU A 230 19.90 -5.90 -2.69
CA LEU A 230 19.64 -5.04 -1.54
C LEU A 230 20.11 -5.73 -0.26
N GLU A 231 20.73 -4.96 0.62
CA GLU A 231 20.93 -5.35 2.02
C GLU A 231 20.25 -4.31 2.91
N LEU A 232 19.29 -4.77 3.71
CA LEU A 232 18.55 -3.93 4.65
C LEU A 232 19.10 -4.15 6.05
N SER A 233 19.39 -3.05 6.75
CA SER A 233 19.56 -3.02 8.19
C SER A 233 18.33 -3.59 8.90
N THR A 234 18.49 -4.13 10.10
CA THR A 234 17.36 -4.59 10.92
C THR A 234 16.82 -3.49 11.83
N LYS A 235 17.44 -2.30 11.81
CA LYS A 235 17.03 -1.15 12.62
C LYS A 235 15.90 -0.37 11.94
N PRO A 236 14.80 -0.08 12.66
CA PRO A 236 13.80 0.87 12.18
C PRO A 236 14.43 2.21 11.83
N PHE A 237 13.87 2.86 10.82
CA PHE A 237 14.22 4.24 10.53
C PHE A 237 13.67 5.16 11.63
N GLU A 238 14.49 6.10 12.10
CA GLU A 238 14.11 7.12 13.08
C GLU A 238 14.21 8.51 12.45
N LEU A 239 13.18 9.32 12.62
CA LEU A 239 13.18 10.71 12.18
C LEU A 239 14.01 11.57 13.14
N SER A 240 14.52 12.70 12.63
CA SER A 240 15.07 13.73 13.51
C SER A 240 13.99 14.25 14.46
N GLU A 241 14.38 14.69 15.66
CA GLU A 241 13.44 15.16 16.69
C GLU A 241 12.45 16.22 16.17
N GLU A 242 12.94 17.17 15.38
CA GLU A 242 12.10 18.21 14.79
C GLU A 242 11.10 17.64 13.78
N LEU A 243 11.56 16.74 12.89
CA LEU A 243 10.70 16.15 11.88
C LEU A 243 9.66 15.22 12.53
N GLU A 244 10.06 14.45 13.54
CA GLU A 244 9.17 13.63 14.36
C GLU A 244 8.08 14.48 15.02
N SER A 245 8.44 15.64 15.59
CA SER A 245 7.49 16.57 16.19
C SER A 245 6.45 17.07 15.17
N LEU A 246 6.88 17.40 13.96
CA LEU A 246 6.00 17.89 12.90
C LEU A 246 5.04 16.80 12.38
N PHE A 247 5.55 15.58 12.14
CA PHE A 247 4.71 14.44 11.77
C PHE A 247 3.69 14.12 12.87
N SER A 248 4.14 14.03 14.12
CA SER A 248 3.28 13.74 15.26
C SER A 248 2.11 14.73 15.40
N LYS A 249 2.33 16.03 15.15
CA LYS A 249 1.26 17.04 15.19
C LYS A 249 0.22 16.82 14.09
N MET A 250 0.67 16.60 12.86
CA MET A 250 -0.21 16.29 11.73
C MET A 250 -1.03 15.01 12.00
N GLU A 251 -0.38 13.95 12.50
CA GLU A 251 -1.03 12.68 12.81
C GLU A 251 -2.05 12.79 13.95
N ASN A 252 -1.75 13.59 14.97
CA ASN A 252 -2.69 13.83 16.06
C ASN A 252 -3.93 14.60 15.58
N SER A 253 -3.79 15.55 14.66
CA SER A 253 -4.93 16.25 14.05
C SER A 253 -5.75 15.31 13.13
N CYS A 254 -5.07 14.45 12.37
CA CYS A 254 -5.73 13.37 11.62
C CYS A 254 -6.52 12.44 12.56
N ARG A 255 -5.92 11.97 13.67
CA ARG A 255 -6.60 11.13 14.67
C ARG A 255 -7.81 11.83 15.29
N ALA A 256 -7.68 13.10 15.66
CA ALA A 256 -8.80 13.89 16.19
C ALA A 256 -9.95 14.03 15.16
N SER A 257 -9.62 14.05 13.87
CA SER A 257 -10.61 14.02 12.80
C SER A 257 -11.26 12.64 12.71
N GLN A 258 -10.47 11.56 12.71
CA GLN A 258 -10.97 10.17 12.71
C GLN A 258 -12.00 9.94 13.83
N ASP A 259 -11.72 10.40 15.04
CA ASP A 259 -12.63 10.26 16.19
C ASP A 259 -14.00 10.90 15.93
N VAL A 260 -14.05 12.02 15.21
CA VAL A 260 -15.29 12.73 14.88
C VAL A 260 -16.06 12.04 13.76
N PHE A 261 -15.33 11.55 12.75
CA PHE A 261 -15.95 10.89 11.61
C PHE A 261 -16.44 9.49 11.95
N ALA A 262 -15.75 8.75 12.83
CA ALA A 262 -16.06 7.36 13.16
C ALA A 262 -17.49 7.12 13.67
N ASP A 263 -18.12 8.12 14.27
CA ASP A 263 -19.48 8.01 14.81
C ASP A 263 -20.59 8.29 13.79
N LEU A 264 -20.23 8.67 12.56
CA LEU A 264 -21.20 9.07 11.54
C LEU A 264 -21.77 7.87 10.79
N SER A 265 -23.10 7.81 10.70
CA SER A 265 -23.78 6.82 9.86
C SER A 265 -23.59 7.13 8.37
N VAL A 266 -23.85 6.14 7.50
CA VAL A 266 -23.81 6.34 6.03
C VAL A 266 -24.69 7.52 5.60
N LYS A 267 -25.85 7.69 6.21
CA LYS A 267 -26.77 8.80 5.92
C LYS A 267 -26.17 10.16 6.32
N GLN A 268 -25.53 10.22 7.48
CA GLN A 268 -24.83 11.41 7.96
C GLN A 268 -23.63 11.76 7.09
N MET A 269 -22.83 10.77 6.69
CA MET A 269 -21.69 10.96 5.79
C MET A 269 -22.10 11.60 4.45
N ASN A 270 -23.24 11.16 3.91
CA ASN A 270 -23.77 11.65 2.64
C ASN A 270 -24.72 12.87 2.78
N PHE A 271 -24.86 13.44 3.98
CA PHE A 271 -25.72 14.60 4.20
C PHE A 271 -25.28 15.78 3.35
N ARG A 272 -26.21 16.34 2.57
CA ARG A 272 -26.02 17.52 1.71
C ARG A 272 -26.65 18.75 2.38
N PRO A 273 -25.86 19.62 3.03
CA PRO A 273 -26.38 20.78 3.73
C PRO A 273 -27.13 21.76 2.81
N ALA A 274 -28.30 22.25 3.24
CA ALA A 274 -29.06 23.25 2.47
C ALA A 274 -28.32 24.58 2.25
N ASN A 275 -27.34 24.89 3.10
CA ASN A 275 -26.51 26.10 2.99
C ASN A 275 -25.43 26.02 1.90
N GLY A 276 -25.38 24.93 1.13
CA GLY A 276 -24.45 24.74 0.01
C GLY A 276 -23.01 24.41 0.41
N THR A 277 -22.73 24.16 1.70
CA THR A 277 -21.41 23.68 2.13
C THR A 277 -21.18 22.22 1.73
N HIS A 278 -19.92 21.80 1.68
CA HIS A 278 -19.55 20.41 1.34
C HIS A 278 -20.15 19.39 2.31
N THR A 279 -20.36 18.14 1.87
CA THR A 279 -20.84 17.05 2.72
C THR A 279 -19.76 16.63 3.74
N PRO A 280 -20.11 15.94 4.85
CA PRO A 280 -19.10 15.31 5.69
C PRO A 280 -18.16 14.39 4.90
N ARG A 281 -18.69 13.51 4.04
CA ARG A 281 -17.86 12.63 3.20
C ARG A 281 -16.87 13.38 2.31
N TRP A 282 -17.30 14.46 1.67
CA TRP A 282 -16.39 15.29 0.87
C TRP A 282 -15.24 15.81 1.73
N ASN A 283 -15.50 16.26 2.97
CA ASN A 283 -14.45 16.73 3.85
C ASN A 283 -13.47 15.61 4.19
N ALA A 284 -13.98 14.39 4.45
CA ALA A 284 -13.13 13.23 4.71
C ALA A 284 -12.23 12.87 3.52
N GLU A 285 -12.84 12.68 2.34
CA GLU A 285 -12.13 12.35 1.09
C GLU A 285 -11.14 13.47 0.70
N HIS A 286 -11.50 14.73 0.90
CA HIS A 286 -10.63 15.87 0.59
C HIS A 286 -9.41 15.94 1.50
N MET A 287 -9.58 15.83 2.83
CA MET A 287 -8.46 15.87 3.77
C MET A 287 -7.44 14.76 3.46
N MET A 288 -7.91 13.52 3.33
CA MET A 288 -7.04 12.38 3.06
C MET A 288 -6.46 12.44 1.64
N GLY A 289 -7.25 12.85 0.64
CA GLY A 289 -6.79 12.96 -0.75
C GLY A 289 -5.71 14.02 -0.95
N ARG A 290 -5.78 15.16 -0.24
CA ARG A 290 -4.74 16.20 -0.29
C ARG A 290 -3.45 15.76 0.37
N GLN A 291 -3.52 15.11 1.53
CA GLN A 291 -2.35 14.57 2.19
C GLN A 291 -1.67 13.52 1.29
N LEU A 292 -2.43 12.56 0.77
CA LEU A 292 -1.91 11.49 -0.09
C LEU A 292 -1.21 12.06 -1.33
N LEU A 293 -1.84 13.01 -2.03
CA LEU A 293 -1.26 13.64 -3.21
C LEU A 293 0.06 14.34 -2.89
N PHE A 294 0.09 15.20 -1.88
CA PHE A 294 1.30 15.98 -1.60
C PHE A 294 2.49 15.12 -1.19
N PHE A 295 2.26 14.12 -0.32
CA PHE A 295 3.35 13.25 0.11
C PHE A 295 3.77 12.27 -0.98
N SER A 296 2.84 11.70 -1.74
CA SER A 296 3.19 10.82 -2.86
C SER A 296 3.98 11.54 -3.96
N GLN A 297 3.72 12.82 -4.24
CA GLN A 297 4.53 13.64 -5.14
C GLN A 297 5.97 13.79 -4.65
N ILE A 298 6.15 14.13 -3.37
CA ILE A 298 7.49 14.27 -2.78
C ILE A 298 8.22 12.94 -2.80
N TYR A 299 7.54 11.86 -2.41
CA TYR A 299 8.12 10.53 -2.37
C TYR A 299 8.47 10.01 -3.77
N HIS A 300 7.63 10.23 -4.78
CA HIS A 300 7.89 9.85 -6.16
C HIS A 300 9.15 10.53 -6.73
N GLU A 301 9.35 11.81 -6.40
CA GLU A 301 10.53 12.56 -6.87
C GLU A 301 11.84 11.98 -6.27
N VAL A 302 11.78 11.44 -5.06
CA VAL A 302 12.94 10.80 -4.39
C VAL A 302 13.09 9.34 -4.82
N ASP A 303 12.00 8.59 -4.87
CA ASP A 303 11.91 7.19 -5.28
C ASP A 303 10.67 6.95 -6.15
N PRO A 304 10.84 6.87 -7.49
CA PRO A 304 9.74 6.66 -8.42
C PRO A 304 9.00 5.32 -8.27
N THR A 305 9.46 4.42 -7.39
CA THR A 305 8.72 3.22 -7.01
C THR A 305 7.41 3.56 -6.30
N ILE A 306 7.33 4.72 -5.65
CA ILE A 306 6.08 5.23 -5.11
C ILE A 306 5.37 6.03 -6.20
N PRO A 307 4.20 5.61 -6.70
CA PRO A 307 3.45 6.39 -7.69
C PRO A 307 2.91 7.67 -7.07
N VAL A 308 2.66 8.68 -7.92
CA VAL A 308 1.86 9.85 -7.54
C VAL A 308 0.39 9.42 -7.46
N MET A 309 -0.22 9.59 -6.29
CA MET A 309 -1.58 9.12 -6.02
C MET A 309 -2.52 10.31 -5.78
N ASP A 310 -3.52 10.49 -6.65
CA ASP A 310 -4.50 11.56 -6.54
C ASP A 310 -5.91 10.99 -6.30
N LEU A 311 -6.35 11.08 -5.04
CA LEU A 311 -7.71 10.70 -4.63
C LEU A 311 -8.56 11.92 -4.29
N ASN A 312 -8.22 13.11 -4.79
CA ASN A 312 -8.96 14.32 -4.47
C ASN A 312 -10.37 14.30 -5.08
N PRO A 313 -11.43 14.57 -4.30
CA PRO A 313 -12.75 14.77 -4.86
C PRO A 313 -12.79 16.08 -5.65
N LYS A 314 -13.75 16.19 -6.58
CA LYS A 314 -14.02 17.46 -7.24
C LYS A 314 -14.38 18.55 -6.22
N GLN A 315 -13.85 19.75 -6.42
CA GLN A 315 -13.92 20.82 -5.42
C GLN A 315 -15.32 21.43 -5.26
N MET A 316 -16.08 21.56 -6.34
CA MET A 316 -17.37 22.25 -6.28
C MET A 316 -18.47 21.32 -5.76
N PRO A 317 -19.26 21.73 -4.75
CA PRO A 317 -20.30 20.87 -4.18
C PRO A 317 -21.28 20.25 -5.20
N PRO A 318 -21.73 20.96 -6.25
CA PRO A 318 -22.59 20.36 -7.28
C PRO A 318 -21.92 19.26 -8.11
N ASP A 319 -20.60 19.32 -8.26
CA ASP A 319 -19.82 18.39 -9.07
C ASP A 319 -19.36 17.16 -8.28
N TYR A 320 -19.56 17.18 -6.95
CA TYR A 320 -19.10 16.13 -6.07
C TYR A 320 -19.91 14.83 -6.22
N VAL A 321 -19.19 13.75 -6.48
CA VAL A 321 -19.69 12.37 -6.41
C VAL A 321 -18.80 11.62 -5.43
N ALA A 322 -19.42 11.04 -4.41
CA ALA A 322 -18.74 10.19 -3.45
C ALA A 322 -18.07 9.01 -4.15
N ALA A 323 -16.81 8.72 -3.81
CA ALA A 323 -16.14 7.54 -4.32
C ALA A 323 -16.82 6.27 -3.77
N HIS A 324 -17.20 6.33 -2.49
CA HIS A 324 -17.79 5.22 -1.75
C HIS A 324 -19.03 5.67 -0.97
N PRO A 325 -20.18 5.89 -1.63
CA PRO A 325 -21.39 6.36 -0.95
C PRO A 325 -21.90 5.41 0.15
N GLU A 326 -21.49 4.14 0.15
CA GLU A 326 -21.87 3.09 1.09
C GLU A 326 -21.00 3.01 2.36
N TRP A 327 -19.85 3.70 2.41
CA TRP A 327 -18.96 3.65 3.57
C TRP A 327 -19.55 4.43 4.74
N ASP A 328 -19.49 3.85 5.93
CA ASP A 328 -19.81 4.60 7.14
C ASP A 328 -18.65 5.51 7.54
N GLY A 329 -18.86 6.28 8.61
CA GLY A 329 -17.84 7.15 9.15
C GLY A 329 -16.61 6.41 9.68
N LYS A 330 -16.75 5.15 10.12
CA LYS A 330 -15.62 4.33 10.59
C LYS A 330 -14.71 3.94 9.45
N GLU A 331 -15.26 3.53 8.30
CA GLU A 331 -14.43 3.18 7.15
C GLU A 331 -13.72 4.40 6.57
N GLU A 332 -14.38 5.57 6.54
CA GLU A 332 -13.75 6.84 6.14
C GLU A 332 -12.64 7.27 7.11
N ALA A 333 -12.85 7.12 8.42
CA ALA A 333 -11.81 7.33 9.43
C ALA A 333 -10.63 6.36 9.24
N ARG A 334 -10.88 5.09 8.92
CA ARG A 334 -9.81 4.14 8.58
C ARG A 334 -9.06 4.56 7.32
N GLN A 335 -9.73 5.13 6.33
CA GLN A 335 -9.07 5.66 5.13
C GLN A 335 -8.14 6.83 5.44
N MET A 336 -8.57 7.77 6.31
CA MET A 336 -7.67 8.83 6.81
C MET A 336 -6.45 8.23 7.51
N ASN A 337 -6.65 7.22 8.35
CA ASN A 337 -5.55 6.54 9.04
C ASN A 337 -4.60 5.86 8.06
N ARG A 338 -5.11 5.18 7.01
CA ARG A 338 -4.27 4.55 5.96
C ARG A 338 -3.37 5.57 5.27
N VAL A 339 -3.89 6.75 4.94
CA VAL A 339 -3.08 7.82 4.34
C VAL A 339 -2.04 8.34 5.33
N SER A 340 -2.42 8.51 6.60
CA SER A 340 -1.49 8.90 7.66
C SER A 340 -0.35 7.88 7.84
N GLU A 341 -0.68 6.60 7.90
CA GLU A 341 0.28 5.50 7.97
C GLU A 341 1.14 5.44 6.72
N PHE A 342 0.59 5.63 5.51
CA PHE A 342 1.39 5.74 4.28
C PHE A 342 2.43 6.86 4.39
N THR A 343 2.01 8.05 4.85
CA THR A 343 2.90 9.19 5.05
C THR A 343 4.02 8.83 6.04
N ARG A 344 3.70 8.21 7.19
CA ARG A 344 4.69 7.80 8.19
C ARG A 344 5.62 6.70 7.67
N ARG A 345 5.07 5.68 7.04
CA ARG A 345 5.76 4.45 6.59
C ARG A 345 6.91 4.74 5.63
N PHE A 346 6.75 5.76 4.78
CA PHE A 346 7.75 6.17 3.80
C PHE A 346 8.48 7.48 4.17
N ALA A 347 8.37 7.92 5.43
CA ALA A 347 9.01 9.15 5.89
C ALA A 347 10.55 9.12 5.81
N TYR A 348 11.17 7.93 5.67
CA TYR A 348 12.61 7.80 5.41
C TYR A 348 13.04 8.50 4.10
N LEU A 349 12.14 8.64 3.13
CA LEU A 349 12.41 9.31 1.86
C LEU A 349 12.60 10.83 2.01
N VAL A 350 12.22 11.40 3.15
CA VAL A 350 12.37 12.84 3.41
C VAL A 350 13.38 13.15 4.51
N ARG A 351 14.18 12.15 4.94
CA ARG A 351 15.13 12.30 6.04
C ARG A 351 16.20 13.37 5.82
N ASP A 352 16.63 13.53 4.56
CA ASP A 352 17.71 14.43 4.14
C ASP A 352 17.17 15.70 3.47
N VAL A 353 15.84 15.91 3.48
CA VAL A 353 15.22 17.11 2.90
C VAL A 353 15.37 18.27 3.87
N ASP A 354 15.98 19.36 3.41
CA ASP A 354 16.03 20.63 4.14
C ASP A 354 14.60 21.15 4.38
N LEU A 355 14.21 21.22 5.65
CA LEU A 355 12.85 21.54 6.08
C LEU A 355 12.37 22.94 5.64
N ASP A 356 13.31 23.85 5.37
CA ASP A 356 13.05 25.25 5.04
C ASP A 356 13.28 25.57 3.56
N ARG A 357 13.63 24.56 2.75
CA ARG A 357 13.62 24.62 1.29
C ARG A 357 12.39 23.93 0.73
N GLN A 358 12.07 24.24 -0.54
CA GLN A 358 11.01 23.53 -1.25
C GLN A 358 11.31 22.04 -1.27
N ALA A 359 10.32 21.23 -0.87
CA ALA A 359 10.43 19.79 -0.92
C ALA A 359 10.46 19.33 -2.40
N PRO A 360 11.15 18.23 -2.71
CA PRO A 360 11.17 17.64 -4.05
C PRO A 360 9.75 17.47 -4.61
N GLY A 361 9.53 17.80 -5.88
CA GLY A 361 8.22 17.66 -6.53
C GLY A 361 7.09 18.55 -5.97
N SER A 362 7.39 19.48 -5.06
CA SER A 362 6.39 20.28 -4.35
C SER A 362 6.70 21.78 -4.37
N ARG A 363 5.65 22.60 -4.35
CA ARG A 363 5.79 24.06 -4.17
C ARG A 363 5.99 24.47 -2.70
N TRP A 364 5.74 23.56 -1.77
CA TRP A 364 5.82 23.79 -0.33
C TRP A 364 7.20 23.44 0.21
N THR A 365 7.64 24.11 1.27
CA THR A 365 8.68 23.54 2.13
C THR A 365 8.11 22.37 2.92
N LEU A 366 8.94 21.39 3.30
CA LEU A 366 8.44 20.23 4.06
C LEU A 366 7.83 20.67 5.41
N ARG A 367 8.47 21.61 6.10
CA ARG A 367 7.92 22.23 7.33
C ARG A 367 6.58 22.91 7.09
N GLY A 368 6.48 23.67 6.00
CA GLY A 368 5.27 24.39 5.62
C GLY A 368 4.12 23.43 5.32
N LEU A 369 4.40 22.35 4.59
CA LEU A 369 3.43 21.32 4.24
C LEU A 369 2.89 20.58 5.48
N LEU A 370 3.77 20.10 6.37
CA LEU A 370 3.36 19.39 7.58
C LEU A 370 2.44 20.24 8.47
N ARG A 371 2.81 21.50 8.69
CA ARG A 371 1.94 22.47 9.42
C ARG A 371 0.65 22.79 8.68
N GLN A 372 0.69 22.80 7.34
CA GLN A 372 -0.50 23.01 6.54
C GLN A 372 -1.45 21.83 6.65
N MET A 373 -0.95 20.60 6.70
CA MET A 373 -1.78 19.40 6.87
C MET A 373 -2.40 19.32 8.26
N GLU A 374 -1.66 19.69 9.31
CA GLU A 374 -2.22 19.86 10.67
C GLU A 374 -3.45 20.80 10.65
N ARG A 375 -3.29 22.04 10.16
CA ARG A 375 -4.41 22.99 10.06
C ARG A 375 -5.53 22.51 9.14
N HIS A 376 -5.16 21.82 8.06
CA HIS A 376 -6.12 21.31 7.09
C HIS A 376 -7.12 20.34 7.74
N TYR A 377 -6.64 19.40 8.56
CA TYR A 377 -7.51 18.49 9.30
C TYR A 377 -8.37 19.24 10.32
N ASP A 378 -7.77 20.16 11.10
CA ASP A 378 -8.50 20.94 12.11
C ASP A 378 -9.66 21.75 11.49
N ASP A 379 -9.41 22.47 10.41
CA ASP A 379 -10.40 23.34 9.75
C ASP A 379 -11.58 22.54 9.18
N HIS A 380 -11.30 21.44 8.47
CA HIS A 380 -12.35 20.62 7.85
C HIS A 380 -13.13 19.79 8.87
N THR A 381 -12.50 19.39 9.97
CA THR A 381 -13.17 18.75 11.10
C THR A 381 -14.08 19.74 11.84
N ALA A 382 -13.63 20.98 12.08
CA ALA A 382 -14.47 22.03 12.66
C ALA A 382 -15.69 22.32 11.77
N ASN A 383 -15.48 22.44 10.45
CA ASN A 383 -16.57 22.62 9.48
C ASN A 383 -17.56 21.45 9.48
N THR A 384 -17.11 20.23 9.75
CA THR A 384 -17.98 19.05 9.84
C THR A 384 -18.81 19.09 11.13
N LYS A 385 -18.19 19.39 12.28
CA LYS A 385 -18.92 19.52 13.57
C LYS A 385 -20.02 20.57 13.52
N MET A 386 -19.83 21.67 12.81
CA MET A 386 -20.87 22.70 12.64
C MET A 386 -22.14 22.15 11.97
N LYS A 387 -22.02 21.10 11.12
CA LYS A 387 -23.17 20.50 10.44
C LYS A 387 -24.10 19.74 11.39
N PHE A 388 -23.56 19.23 12.49
CA PHE A 388 -24.34 18.49 13.49
C PHE A 388 -25.39 19.39 14.18
N GLN A 389 -25.23 20.71 14.06
CA GLN A 389 -26.13 21.71 14.63
C GLN A 389 -27.18 22.21 13.61
N LEU A 390 -27.16 21.71 12.37
CA LEU A 390 -28.14 22.13 11.35
C LEU A 390 -29.49 21.46 11.62
N ALA A 391 -30.57 22.21 11.39
CA ALA A 391 -31.93 21.74 11.68
C ALA A 391 -32.35 20.51 10.86
N ASP A 392 -31.76 20.33 9.69
CA ASP A 392 -31.96 19.22 8.76
C ASP A 392 -30.92 18.09 8.91
N TRP A 393 -30.06 18.15 9.94
CA TRP A 393 -29.08 17.09 10.20
C TRP A 393 -29.78 15.75 10.44
N PRO A 394 -29.41 14.68 9.72
CA PRO A 394 -30.10 13.41 9.82
C PRO A 394 -29.84 12.74 11.17
N SER A 395 -30.91 12.17 11.74
CA SER A 395 -30.80 11.21 12.84
C SER A 395 -29.89 10.04 12.45
N GLN A 396 -29.19 9.47 13.44
CA GLN A 396 -28.34 8.30 13.26
C GLN A 396 -29.10 7.13 12.64
#